data_AF-A0A7X7XVS7-F1
#
_entry.id   AF-A0A7X7XVS7-F1
#
_cell.length_a   1.000
_cell.length_b   1.000
_cell.length_c   1.000
_cell.angle_alpha   90.00
_cell.angle_beta   90.00
_cell.angle_gamma   90.00
#
_symmetry.space_group_name_H-M   'P 1'
#
loop_
_entity.id
_entity.type
_entity.pdbx_description
1 polymer ?
#
loop_
_entity_poly.entity_id
_entity_poly.type
_entity_poly.pdbx_seq_one_letter_code
_entity_poly.pdbx_strand_id
1 'polypeptide(L)'
;MKSEIKDLIVYLDSEDFDEKNIAIIEVASLLEMNTYILNGGKDPSRLEEYKIYLDEDLISIRLDIEEQAEIIDELINRIRAKDELSSSMLWAIGKGRPEAGLVRLVETITACWDEFNDEEAYQSIISMENYMDYDVRKTLSKEEEIIRFLKSKSEAVDQRLWEVAKRVLSKLLKV
;
A
#
# COMPACT_ATOMS: atom_id res chain seq x y z
N MET A 1 12.22 12.95 5.52
CA MET A 1 11.04 13.42 4.73
C MET A 1 11.18 14.86 4.24
N LYS A 2 10.96 15.09 2.93
CA LYS A 2 10.95 16.41 2.25
C LYS A 2 9.73 17.26 2.66
N SER A 3 9.78 18.58 2.44
CA SER A 3 8.72 19.52 2.87
C SER A 3 7.37 19.23 2.23
N GLU A 4 7.37 19.02 0.92
CA GLU A 4 6.16 18.82 0.11
C GLU A 4 5.43 17.54 0.54
N ILE A 5 6.19 16.51 0.93
CA ILE A 5 5.63 15.26 1.45
C ILE A 5 5.06 15.47 2.84
N LYS A 6 5.72 16.26 3.69
CA LYS A 6 5.16 16.59 5.01
C LYS A 6 3.85 17.36 4.87
N ASP A 7 3.80 18.31 3.95
CA ASP A 7 2.58 19.08 3.67
C ASP A 7 1.46 18.15 3.19
N LEU A 8 1.78 17.21 2.29
CA LEU A 8 0.85 16.17 1.85
C LEU A 8 0.31 15.30 3.00
N ILE A 9 1.20 14.86 3.90
CA ILE A 9 0.81 14.09 5.09
C ILE A 9 -0.07 14.92 6.03
N VAL A 10 0.16 16.23 6.17
CA VAL A 10 -0.69 17.11 7.00
C VAL A 10 -2.12 17.15 6.48
N TYR A 11 -2.35 17.08 5.17
CA TYR A 11 -3.72 17.03 4.61
C TYR A 11 -4.49 15.76 5.00
N LEU A 12 -3.80 14.70 5.43
CA LEU A 12 -4.47 13.51 6.01
C LEU A 12 -5.14 13.81 7.36
N ASP A 13 -4.78 14.92 8.01
CA ASP A 13 -5.40 15.43 9.24
C ASP A 13 -6.52 16.47 8.96
N SER A 14 -6.86 16.71 7.69
CA SER A 14 -7.96 17.64 7.35
C SER A 14 -9.28 17.19 7.99
N GLU A 15 -10.16 18.11 8.35
CA GLU A 15 -11.53 17.75 8.76
C GLU A 15 -12.42 17.42 7.54
N ASP A 16 -11.98 17.78 6.33
CA ASP A 16 -12.68 17.49 5.09
C ASP A 16 -12.28 16.10 4.56
N PHE A 17 -13.28 15.21 4.47
CA PHE A 17 -13.10 13.84 3.99
C PHE A 17 -12.58 13.79 2.54
N ASP A 18 -13.06 14.68 1.67
CA ASP A 18 -12.65 14.69 0.26
C ASP A 18 -11.20 15.14 0.14
N GLU A 19 -10.76 16.12 0.94
CA GLU A 19 -9.36 16.54 1.00
C GLU A 19 -8.44 15.41 1.49
N LYS A 20 -8.81 14.72 2.57
CA LYS A 20 -8.04 13.55 3.05
C LYS A 20 -7.92 12.48 1.97
N ASN A 21 -9.03 12.19 1.28
CA ASN A 21 -9.06 11.15 0.27
C ASN A 21 -8.20 11.52 -0.95
N ILE A 22 -8.22 12.79 -1.37
CA ILE A 22 -7.32 13.31 -2.40
C ILE A 22 -5.86 13.16 -1.97
N ALA A 23 -5.53 13.53 -0.74
CA ALA A 23 -4.17 13.39 -0.22
C ALA A 23 -3.69 11.93 -0.23
N ILE A 24 -4.55 10.95 0.07
CA ILE A 24 -4.20 9.52 -0.04
C ILE A 24 -3.94 9.12 -1.49
N ILE A 25 -4.74 9.61 -2.44
CA ILE A 25 -4.54 9.33 -3.88
C ILE A 25 -3.20 9.92 -4.36
N GLU A 26 -2.86 11.12 -3.91
CA GLU A 26 -1.57 11.77 -4.18
C GLU A 26 -0.41 10.97 -3.57
N VAL A 27 -0.53 10.54 -2.31
CA VAL A 27 0.48 9.67 -1.67
C VAL A 27 0.67 8.37 -2.47
N ALA A 28 -0.43 7.71 -2.84
CA ALA A 28 -0.38 6.48 -3.61
C ALA A 28 0.28 6.68 -4.99
N SER A 29 -0.06 7.78 -5.67
CA SER A 29 0.50 8.15 -6.97
C SER A 29 2.00 8.47 -6.87
N LEU A 30 2.41 9.16 -5.80
CA LEU A 30 3.80 9.48 -5.51
C LEU A 30 4.63 8.21 -5.25
N LEU A 31 4.09 7.27 -4.46
CA LEU A 31 4.71 5.97 -4.21
C LEU A 31 4.81 5.14 -5.50
N GLU A 32 3.75 5.09 -6.30
CA GLU A 32 3.73 4.34 -7.56
C GLU A 32 4.75 4.90 -8.57
N MET A 33 4.75 6.22 -8.76
CA MET A 33 5.68 6.89 -9.67
C MET A 33 7.14 6.63 -9.27
N ASN A 34 7.47 6.77 -7.98
CA ASN A 34 8.83 6.56 -7.52
C ASN A 34 9.24 5.10 -7.60
N THR A 35 8.34 4.15 -7.33
CA THR A 35 8.58 2.72 -7.55
C THR A 35 8.85 2.41 -9.01
N TYR A 36 8.05 2.98 -9.94
CA TYR A 36 8.26 2.85 -11.37
C TYR A 36 9.65 3.33 -11.80
N ILE A 37 10.05 4.54 -11.38
CA ILE A 37 11.36 5.14 -11.69
C ILE A 37 12.50 4.28 -11.12
N LEU A 38 12.38 3.86 -9.86
CA LEU A 38 13.36 3.04 -9.16
C LEU A 38 13.56 1.65 -9.77
N ASN A 39 12.56 1.14 -10.50
CA ASN A 39 12.65 -0.08 -11.30
C ASN A 39 13.22 0.15 -12.72
N GLY A 40 13.76 1.34 -12.99
CA GLY A 40 14.34 1.71 -14.28
C GLY A 40 13.31 2.18 -15.30
N GLY A 41 12.09 2.48 -14.86
CA GLY A 41 11.06 3.10 -15.68
C GLY A 41 11.51 4.45 -16.24
N LYS A 42 11.37 4.64 -17.55
CA LYS A 42 11.79 5.86 -18.27
C LYS A 42 10.78 6.31 -19.33
N ASP A 43 9.63 5.65 -19.43
CA ASP A 43 8.60 5.99 -20.41
C ASP A 43 7.97 7.33 -20.05
N PRO A 44 8.15 8.38 -20.88
CA PRO A 44 7.58 9.69 -20.59
C PRO A 44 6.05 9.68 -20.60
N SER A 45 5.41 8.79 -21.38
CA SER A 45 3.94 8.72 -21.44
C SER A 45 3.34 8.29 -20.11
N ARG A 46 3.98 7.33 -19.43
CA ARG A 46 3.59 6.88 -18.09
C ARG A 46 3.87 7.93 -17.02
N LEU A 47 4.93 8.73 -17.18
CA LEU A 47 5.19 9.85 -16.28
C LEU A 47 4.15 10.97 -16.44
N GLU A 48 3.63 11.17 -17.66
CA GLU A 48 2.57 12.13 -17.94
C GLU A 48 1.24 11.74 -17.27
N GLU A 49 0.94 10.45 -17.16
CA GLU A 49 -0.27 9.96 -16.48
C GLU A 49 -0.33 10.41 -15.01
N TYR A 50 0.82 10.52 -14.33
CA TYR A 50 0.84 10.99 -12.94
C TYR A 50 0.46 12.46 -12.77
N LYS A 51 0.53 13.29 -13.82
CA LYS A 51 0.06 14.69 -13.79
C LYS A 51 -1.45 14.85 -13.61
N ILE A 52 -2.20 13.76 -13.76
CA ILE A 52 -3.63 13.76 -13.46
C ILE A 52 -3.86 13.90 -11.95
N TYR A 53 -2.94 13.39 -11.14
CA TYR A 53 -3.09 13.29 -9.69
C TYR A 53 -2.06 14.13 -8.92
N LEU A 54 -0.89 14.39 -9.48
CA LEU A 54 0.20 15.10 -8.83
C LEU A 54 0.44 16.45 -9.49
N ASP A 55 0.65 17.48 -8.67
CA ASP A 55 1.10 18.78 -9.15
C ASP A 55 2.58 18.76 -9.59
N GLU A 56 3.05 19.88 -10.15
CA GLU A 56 4.41 19.99 -10.65
C GLU A 56 5.47 19.78 -9.57
N ASP A 57 5.18 20.22 -8.33
CA ASP A 57 6.09 20.10 -7.21
C ASP A 57 6.27 18.63 -6.81
N LEU A 58 5.17 17.89 -6.64
CA LEU A 58 5.19 16.46 -6.29
C LEU A 58 5.79 15.59 -7.39
N ILE A 59 5.57 15.91 -8.67
CA ILE A 59 6.13 15.13 -9.80
C ILE A 59 7.66 15.21 -9.86
N SER A 60 8.22 16.34 -9.46
CA SER A 60 9.66 16.55 -9.45
C SER A 60 10.36 15.71 -8.37
N ILE A 61 9.62 15.24 -7.37
CA ILE A 61 10.16 14.52 -6.21
C ILE A 61 10.72 13.16 -6.63
N ARG A 62 11.91 12.87 -6.12
CA ARG A 62 12.52 11.54 -6.15
C ARG A 62 12.64 11.03 -4.73
N LEU A 63 12.05 9.85 -4.50
CA LEU A 63 12.09 9.12 -3.25
C LEU A 63 13.05 7.93 -3.37
N ASP A 64 13.95 7.81 -2.41
CA ASP A 64 14.65 6.56 -2.17
C ASP A 64 13.77 5.57 -1.38
N ILE A 65 14.32 4.40 -1.05
CA ILE A 65 13.58 3.32 -0.37
C ILE A 65 13.22 3.74 1.05
N GLU A 66 14.16 4.40 1.74
CA GLU A 66 14.01 4.89 3.10
C GLU A 66 12.92 5.97 3.20
N GLU A 67 12.87 6.91 2.25
CA GLU A 67 11.84 7.94 2.20
C GLU A 67 10.46 7.36 1.90
N GLN A 68 10.35 6.35 1.02
CA GLN A 68 9.09 5.63 0.84
C GLN A 68 8.67 4.90 2.12
N ALA A 69 9.63 4.33 2.85
CA ALA A 69 9.37 3.65 4.10
C ALA A 69 8.85 4.60 5.18
N GLU A 70 9.39 5.82 5.28
CA GLU A 70 8.87 6.85 6.20
C GLU A 70 7.40 7.20 5.93
N ILE A 71 7.03 7.35 4.65
CA ILE A 71 5.63 7.61 4.26
C ILE A 71 4.73 6.43 4.66
N ILE A 72 5.17 5.20 4.38
CA ILE A 72 4.42 3.98 4.71
C ILE A 72 4.24 3.83 6.22
N ASP A 73 5.26 4.14 7.02
CA ASP A 73 5.18 4.11 8.49
C ASP A 73 4.12 5.08 9.01
N GLU A 74 3.99 6.27 8.41
CA GLU A 74 2.94 7.22 8.75
C GLU A 74 1.54 6.71 8.42
N LEU A 75 1.34 6.12 7.23
CA LEU A 75 0.07 5.50 6.87
C LEU A 75 -0.30 4.36 7.82
N ILE A 76 0.67 3.52 8.21
CA ILE A 76 0.47 2.42 9.15
C ILE A 76 0.08 2.93 10.53
N ASN A 77 0.69 4.01 11.01
CA ASN A 77 0.33 4.60 12.29
C ASN A 77 -1.15 5.03 12.32
N ARG A 78 -1.63 5.60 11.21
CA ARG A 78 -3.05 6.00 11.04
C ARG A 78 -3.99 4.80 10.96
N ILE A 79 -3.62 3.75 10.21
CA ILE A 79 -4.36 2.49 10.17
C ILE A 79 -4.50 1.89 11.59
N ARG A 80 -3.41 1.89 12.37
CA ARG A 80 -3.44 1.41 13.77
C ARG A 80 -4.27 2.31 14.69
N ALA A 81 -4.37 3.60 14.37
CA ALA A 81 -5.27 4.54 15.04
C ALA A 81 -6.74 4.41 14.60
N LYS A 82 -7.05 3.47 13.68
CA LYS A 82 -8.39 3.21 13.13
C LYS A 82 -8.97 4.40 12.39
N ASP A 83 -8.13 5.06 11.58
CA ASP A 83 -8.59 6.10 10.69
C ASP A 83 -9.68 5.58 9.73
N GLU A 84 -10.69 6.39 9.43
CA GLU A 84 -11.82 6.01 8.58
C GLU A 84 -11.40 5.65 7.14
N LEU A 85 -10.24 6.13 6.70
CA LEU A 85 -9.66 5.85 5.39
C LEU A 85 -8.61 4.72 5.41
N SER A 86 -8.59 3.89 6.45
CA SER A 86 -7.64 2.78 6.60
C SER A 86 -7.56 1.85 5.40
N SER A 87 -8.68 1.56 4.73
CA SER A 87 -8.70 0.75 3.50
C SER A 87 -7.96 1.42 2.34
N SER A 88 -8.17 2.73 2.13
CA SER A 88 -7.45 3.52 1.12
C SER A 88 -5.96 3.65 1.43
N MET A 89 -5.60 3.78 2.71
CA MET A 89 -4.20 3.78 3.14
C MET A 89 -3.52 2.42 2.90
N LEU A 90 -4.22 1.32 3.19
CA LEU A 90 -3.73 -0.03 2.89
C LEU A 90 -3.46 -0.18 1.39
N TRP A 91 -4.37 0.29 0.53
CA TRP A 91 -4.17 0.32 -0.92
C TRP A 91 -2.95 1.15 -1.33
N ALA A 92 -2.80 2.36 -0.78
CA ALA A 92 -1.69 3.26 -1.08
C ALA A 92 -0.32 2.64 -0.73
N ILE A 93 -0.21 1.94 0.41
CA ILE A 93 1.01 1.23 0.80
C ILE A 93 1.46 0.28 -0.32
N GLY A 94 0.53 -0.48 -0.91
CA GLY A 94 0.79 -1.43 -1.99
C GLY A 94 1.34 -0.83 -3.29
N LYS A 95 1.45 0.50 -3.39
CA LYS A 95 2.07 1.22 -4.50
C LYS A 95 3.56 1.49 -4.32
N GLY A 96 4.05 1.38 -3.09
CA GLY A 96 5.45 1.56 -2.76
C GLY A 96 6.34 0.43 -3.30
N ARG A 97 7.64 0.59 -3.07
CA ARG A 97 8.64 -0.42 -3.40
C ARG A 97 8.58 -1.56 -2.37
N PRO A 98 8.68 -2.84 -2.76
CA PRO A 98 8.57 -3.95 -1.80
C PRO A 98 9.55 -3.86 -0.62
N GLU A 99 10.78 -3.42 -0.88
CA GLU A 99 11.81 -3.20 0.13
C GLU A 99 11.41 -2.15 1.18
N ALA A 100 10.56 -1.19 0.82
CA ALA A 100 10.02 -0.20 1.74
C ALA A 100 8.81 -0.73 2.51
N GLY A 101 7.87 -1.37 1.80
CA GLY A 101 6.52 -1.60 2.32
C GLY A 101 6.14 -3.02 2.73
N LEU A 102 6.72 -4.06 2.12
CA LEU A 102 6.20 -5.43 2.29
C LEU A 102 6.28 -5.91 3.73
N VAL A 103 7.45 -5.78 4.36
CA VAL A 103 7.64 -6.25 5.75
C VAL A 103 6.69 -5.51 6.69
N ARG A 104 6.57 -4.19 6.53
CA ARG A 104 5.70 -3.33 7.33
C ARG A 104 4.22 -3.67 7.16
N LEU A 105 3.80 -3.94 5.93
CA LEU A 105 2.44 -4.37 5.60
C LEU A 105 2.13 -5.71 6.25
N VAL A 106 3.02 -6.70 6.10
CA VAL A 106 2.87 -8.04 6.70
C VAL A 106 2.81 -7.98 8.22
N GLU A 107 3.67 -7.16 8.84
CA GLU A 107 3.63 -6.93 10.28
C GLU A 107 2.33 -6.30 10.74
N THR A 108 1.82 -5.33 9.98
CA THR A 108 0.54 -4.66 10.25
C THR A 108 -0.62 -5.63 10.14
N ILE A 109 -0.74 -6.36 9.03
CA ILE A 109 -1.75 -7.43 8.86
C ILE A 109 -1.68 -8.39 10.04
N THR A 110 -0.49 -8.93 10.36
CA THR A 110 -0.37 -9.90 11.45
C THR A 110 -0.80 -9.34 12.80
N ALA A 111 -0.58 -8.04 13.04
CA ALA A 111 -0.88 -7.41 14.31
C ALA A 111 -2.37 -7.06 14.49
N CYS A 112 -3.09 -6.71 13.42
CA CYS A 112 -4.44 -6.15 13.53
C CYS A 112 -5.50 -6.75 12.59
N TRP A 113 -5.22 -7.83 11.84
CA TRP A 113 -6.17 -8.39 10.87
C TRP A 113 -7.50 -8.87 11.47
N ASP A 114 -7.54 -9.22 12.76
CA ASP A 114 -8.77 -9.60 13.47
C ASP A 114 -9.75 -8.42 13.60
N GLU A 115 -9.25 -7.19 13.48
CA GLU A 115 -10.03 -5.96 13.57
C GLU A 115 -10.42 -5.40 12.19
N PHE A 116 -9.87 -5.96 11.11
CA PHE A 116 -10.17 -5.51 9.76
C PHE A 116 -11.59 -5.86 9.35
N ASN A 117 -12.29 -4.85 8.83
CA ASN A 117 -13.49 -5.04 8.04
C ASN A 117 -13.14 -5.68 6.67
N ASP A 118 -14.17 -6.05 5.90
CA ASP A 118 -13.96 -6.75 4.63
C ASP A 118 -13.21 -5.92 3.59
N GLU A 119 -13.39 -4.61 3.57
CA GLU A 119 -12.70 -3.71 2.63
C GLU A 119 -11.22 -3.51 3.03
N GLU A 120 -10.92 -3.35 4.32
CA GLU A 120 -9.54 -3.33 4.83
C GLU A 120 -8.81 -4.65 4.55
N ALA A 121 -9.48 -5.77 4.82
CA ALA A 121 -8.93 -7.09 4.49
C ALA A 121 -8.68 -7.20 2.98
N TYR A 122 -9.63 -6.79 2.14
CA TYR A 122 -9.50 -6.80 0.69
C TYR A 122 -8.30 -5.96 0.22
N GLN A 123 -8.20 -4.70 0.65
CA GLN A 123 -7.13 -3.80 0.22
C GLN A 123 -5.77 -4.27 0.75
N SER A 124 -5.69 -4.82 1.96
CA SER A 124 -4.43 -5.38 2.49
C SER A 124 -3.90 -6.54 1.64
N ILE A 125 -4.80 -7.41 1.14
CA ILE A 125 -4.43 -8.54 0.29
C ILE A 125 -4.03 -8.05 -1.11
N ILE A 126 -4.73 -7.07 -1.67
CA ILE A 126 -4.37 -6.44 -2.95
C ILE A 126 -2.98 -5.81 -2.86
N SER A 127 -2.71 -5.06 -1.80
CA SER A 127 -1.40 -4.42 -1.60
C SER A 127 -0.28 -5.43 -1.44
N MET A 128 -0.52 -6.53 -0.74
CA MET A 128 0.43 -7.63 -0.68
C MET A 128 0.62 -8.29 -2.05
N GLU A 129 -0.45 -8.48 -2.83
CA GLU A 129 -0.37 -9.04 -4.18
C GLU A 129 0.54 -8.21 -5.10
N ASN A 130 0.47 -6.88 -5.03
CA ASN A 130 1.30 -5.99 -5.83
C ASN A 130 2.81 -6.18 -5.56
N TYR A 131 3.18 -6.62 -4.36
CA TYR A 131 4.57 -6.92 -4.03
C TYR A 131 5.01 -8.30 -4.51
N MET A 132 4.09 -9.25 -4.75
CA MET A 132 4.43 -10.61 -5.16
C MET A 132 5.00 -10.72 -6.57
N ASP A 133 4.86 -9.67 -7.39
CA ASP A 133 5.48 -9.59 -8.71
C ASP A 133 7.01 -9.43 -8.63
N TYR A 134 7.52 -9.07 -7.45
CA TYR A 134 8.94 -9.03 -7.12
C TYR A 134 9.27 -10.33 -6.38
N ASP A 135 10.46 -10.91 -6.55
CA ASP A 135 10.87 -12.17 -5.88
C ASP A 135 11.08 -11.96 -4.36
N VAL A 136 10.00 -11.68 -3.64
CA VAL A 136 9.98 -11.16 -2.26
C VAL A 136 9.66 -12.22 -1.23
N ARG A 137 9.48 -13.49 -1.63
CA ARG A 137 9.11 -14.57 -0.71
C ARG A 137 10.17 -14.76 0.38
N LYS A 138 11.44 -14.56 0.06
CA LYS A 138 12.56 -14.63 1.02
C LYS A 138 12.45 -13.58 2.13
N THR A 139 11.63 -12.56 1.94
CA THR A 139 11.44 -11.43 2.85
C THR A 139 10.19 -11.58 3.72
N LEU A 140 9.36 -12.61 3.50
CA LEU A 140 8.16 -12.89 4.29
C LEU A 140 8.54 -13.60 5.61
N SER A 141 8.86 -12.83 6.65
CA SER A 141 9.24 -13.35 7.97
C SER A 141 8.09 -14.02 8.75
N LYS A 142 6.83 -13.86 8.32
CA LYS A 142 5.59 -14.32 8.99
C LYS A 142 4.66 -15.07 8.03
N GLU A 143 5.23 -15.95 7.23
CA GLU A 143 4.51 -16.65 6.16
C GLU A 143 3.32 -17.49 6.69
N GLU A 144 3.48 -18.15 7.85
CA GLU A 144 2.42 -18.99 8.42
C GLU A 144 1.19 -18.17 8.86
N GLU A 145 1.40 -17.02 9.51
CA GLU A 145 0.33 -16.11 9.92
C GLU A 145 -0.40 -15.54 8.71
N ILE A 146 0.35 -15.14 7.67
CA ILE A 146 -0.24 -14.65 6.42
C ILE A 146 -1.04 -15.74 5.71
N ILE A 147 -0.53 -16.97 5.66
CA ILE A 147 -1.27 -18.12 5.12
C ILE A 147 -2.57 -18.34 5.91
N ARG A 148 -2.54 -18.21 7.24
CA ARG A 148 -3.73 -18.36 8.09
C ARG A 148 -4.75 -17.26 7.81
N PHE A 149 -4.29 -16.01 7.74
CA PHE A 149 -5.12 -14.86 7.36
C PHE A 149 -5.80 -15.11 6.01
N LEU A 150 -5.02 -15.44 4.97
CA LEU A 150 -5.55 -15.70 3.62
C LEU A 150 -6.51 -16.88 3.58
N LYS A 151 -6.25 -17.97 4.33
CA LYS A 151 -7.18 -19.10 4.44
C LYS A 151 -8.51 -18.66 5.03
N SER A 152 -8.51 -17.88 6.11
CA SER A 152 -9.76 -17.38 6.71
C SER A 152 -10.55 -16.50 5.73
N LYS A 153 -9.86 -15.60 4.99
CA LYS A 153 -10.53 -14.72 4.01
C LYS A 153 -10.91 -15.45 2.72
N SER A 154 -10.32 -16.62 2.44
CA SER A 154 -10.74 -17.51 1.34
C SER A 154 -12.07 -18.25 1.60
N GLU A 155 -12.69 -18.01 2.75
CA GLU A 155 -14.02 -18.47 3.15
C GLU A 155 -15.02 -17.30 3.30
N ALA A 156 -14.62 -16.07 2.93
CA ALA A 156 -15.46 -14.88 3.02
C ALA A 156 -16.69 -14.97 2.09
N VAL A 157 -17.79 -14.32 2.51
CA VAL A 157 -19.02 -14.20 1.70
C VAL A 157 -18.85 -13.15 0.60
N ASP A 158 -18.09 -12.07 0.87
CA ASP A 158 -17.73 -11.10 -0.16
C ASP A 158 -16.89 -11.78 -1.25
N GLN A 159 -17.42 -11.78 -2.48
CA GLN A 159 -16.81 -12.46 -3.61
C GLN A 159 -15.44 -11.86 -3.97
N ARG A 160 -15.27 -10.54 -3.88
CA ARG A 160 -14.00 -9.87 -4.25
C ARG A 160 -12.89 -10.26 -3.28
N LEU A 161 -13.21 -10.25 -1.98
CA LEU A 161 -12.31 -10.67 -0.91
C LEU A 161 -11.94 -12.15 -1.02
N TRP A 162 -12.94 -13.01 -1.27
CA TRP A 162 -12.73 -14.44 -1.48
C TRP A 162 -11.82 -14.71 -2.69
N GLU A 163 -12.07 -14.07 -3.84
CA GLU A 163 -11.28 -14.24 -5.07
C GLU A 163 -9.83 -13.83 -4.86
N VAL A 164 -9.59 -12.64 -4.30
CA VAL A 164 -8.23 -12.15 -4.09
C VAL A 164 -7.48 -13.01 -3.06
N ALA A 165 -8.13 -13.40 -1.97
CA ALA A 165 -7.52 -14.25 -0.95
C ALA A 165 -7.09 -15.60 -1.54
N LYS A 166 -7.95 -16.25 -2.35
CA LYS A 166 -7.60 -17.51 -3.02
C LYS A 166 -6.48 -17.36 -4.03
N ARG A 167 -6.50 -16.28 -4.82
CA ARG A 167 -5.47 -16.01 -5.82
C ARG A 167 -4.10 -15.85 -5.17
N VAL A 168 -4.01 -15.02 -4.14
CA VAL A 168 -2.77 -14.78 -3.39
C VAL A 168 -2.31 -16.01 -2.63
N LEU A 169 -3.22 -16.71 -1.95
CA LEU A 169 -2.91 -17.98 -1.28
C LEU A 169 -2.34 -19.01 -2.25
N SER A 170 -2.94 -19.12 -3.45
CA SER A 170 -2.44 -20.02 -4.50
C SER A 170 -1.06 -19.63 -5.00
N LYS A 171 -0.75 -18.33 -5.11
CA LYS A 171 0.58 -17.85 -5.48
C LYS A 171 1.63 -18.25 -4.44
N LEU A 172 1.29 -18.15 -3.15
CA LEU A 172 2.18 -18.57 -2.05
C LEU A 172 2.40 -20.09 -2.03
N LEU A 173 1.33 -20.89 -2.17
CA LEU A 173 1.39 -22.35 -2.05
C LEU A 173 1.90 -23.11 -3.29
N LYS A 174 1.98 -22.50 -4.47
CA LYS A 174 2.36 -23.15 -5.75
C LYS A 174 3.85 -23.47 -5.91
N VAL A 175 4.60 -23.54 -4.81
CA VAL A 175 6.02 -23.93 -4.81
C VAL A 175 6.24 -24.97 -3.74
#